data_AF-F2UGE1-F1
#
_entry.id   AF-F2UGE1-F1
#
_cell.length_a   1.000
_cell.length_b   1.000
_cell.length_c   1.000
_cell.angle_alpha   90.00
_cell.angle_beta   90.00
_cell.angle_gamma   90.00
#
_symmetry.space_group_name_H-M   'P 1'
#
loop_
_entity.id
_entity.type
_entity.pdbx_description
1 polymer ?
#
loop_
_entity_poly.entity_id
_entity_poly.type
_entity_poly.pdbx_seq_one_letter_code
_entity_poly.pdbx_strand_id
1 'polypeptide(L)'
;MTQTHAGKYECKCVLPPPLAMCGPTVGYEDVAASHVQPLPAPDAPNYLWWRYNLAQYLGGAWYSFLEEGKCPHTPAAAAAAPLQLANNSSNTNTGDSCYWRVVDVRKRVRKNCTDAIIQAAVQSVHPDCFGACKQPRNVTSPCWIECFFSTLMGKTSAHEVYDPSHALNTTLLHGAFLQSFADPEHQGCPPV
;
A
#
# COMPACT_ATOMS: atom_id res chain seq x y z
N MET A 1 11.63 -13.28 2.92
CA MET A 1 12.00 -12.15 3.81
C MET A 1 10.78 -11.80 4.63
N THR A 2 10.82 -12.02 5.94
CA THR A 2 9.76 -11.62 6.86
C THR A 2 9.82 -10.11 7.07
N GLN A 3 8.97 -9.36 6.37
CA GLN A 3 8.77 -7.93 6.63
C GLN A 3 8.25 -7.78 8.06
N THR A 4 9.06 -7.22 8.95
CA THR A 4 8.61 -6.77 10.27
C THR A 4 7.71 -5.56 10.07
N HIS A 5 6.39 -5.77 10.19
CA HIS A 5 5.39 -4.70 10.13
C HIS A 5 5.74 -3.59 11.14
N ALA A 6 5.77 -2.34 10.68
CA ALA A 6 6.06 -1.18 11.50
C ALA A 6 4.85 -0.85 12.41
N GLY A 7 4.66 -1.62 13.47
CA GLY A 7 3.61 -1.41 14.46
C GLY A 7 3.24 -2.71 15.16
N LYS A 8 2.94 -2.63 16.46
CA LYS A 8 2.32 -3.75 17.18
C LYS A 8 0.81 -3.54 17.08
N TYR A 9 0.10 -4.55 16.58
CA TYR A 9 -1.37 -4.54 16.50
C TYR A 9 -1.90 -5.61 17.43
N GLU A 10 -3.06 -5.35 18.02
CA GLU A 10 -3.78 -6.29 18.87
C GLU A 10 -5.24 -6.29 18.44
N CYS A 11 -5.82 -7.48 18.31
CA CYS A 11 -7.25 -7.63 18.18
C CYS A 11 -7.93 -7.44 19.54
N LYS A 12 -8.95 -6.59 19.59
CA LYS A 12 -9.76 -6.37 20.80
C LYS A 12 -11.23 -6.62 20.51
N CYS A 13 -11.88 -7.44 21.34
CA CYS A 13 -13.32 -7.72 21.29
C CYS A 13 -14.07 -7.05 22.46
N VAL A 14 -15.36 -6.77 22.29
CA VAL A 14 -16.17 -5.97 23.23
C VAL A 14 -16.91 -6.81 24.30
N LEU A 15 -16.97 -8.14 24.17
CA LEU A 15 -17.71 -9.03 25.09
C LEU A 15 -16.88 -9.57 26.28
N PRO A 16 -17.52 -9.95 27.42
CA PRO A 16 -16.85 -10.40 28.63
C PRO A 16 -16.21 -11.80 28.50
N PRO A 17 -15.19 -12.14 29.33
CA PRO A 17 -14.29 -13.28 29.14
C PRO A 17 -14.95 -14.67 29.34
N PRO A 18 -14.35 -15.78 28.85
CA PRO A 18 -12.92 -15.95 28.54
C PRO A 18 -12.56 -16.02 27.04
N LEU A 19 -11.83 -14.98 26.62
CA LEU A 19 -10.59 -15.03 25.82
C LEU A 19 -10.52 -16.08 24.70
N ALA A 20 -11.28 -15.86 23.63
CA ALA A 20 -10.78 -16.19 22.31
C ALA A 20 -9.63 -15.22 21.98
N MET A 21 -8.38 -15.69 22.07
CA MET A 21 -7.25 -14.94 21.51
C MET A 21 -7.43 -14.88 19.99
N CYS A 22 -7.59 -13.68 19.43
CA CYS A 22 -7.59 -13.54 17.98
C CYS A 22 -6.18 -13.82 17.44
N GLY A 23 -6.09 -14.37 16.22
CA GLY A 23 -4.82 -14.61 15.56
C GLY A 23 -3.96 -13.33 15.41
N PRO A 24 -2.62 -13.44 15.35
CA PRO A 24 -1.72 -12.29 15.32
C PRO A 24 -1.59 -11.63 13.93
N THR A 25 -2.27 -12.14 12.91
CA THR A 25 -2.02 -11.79 11.52
C THR A 25 -3.02 -10.75 11.01
N VAL A 26 -2.53 -9.60 10.56
CA VAL A 26 -3.31 -8.61 9.81
C VAL A 26 -3.68 -9.21 8.46
N GLY A 27 -4.90 -8.97 7.98
CA GLY A 27 -5.37 -9.46 6.68
C GLY A 27 -4.47 -8.99 5.54
N TYR A 28 -4.31 -9.86 4.55
CA TYR A 28 -3.57 -9.60 3.33
C TYR A 28 -4.54 -9.66 2.16
N GLU A 29 -4.60 -8.59 1.38
CA GLU A 29 -5.31 -8.54 0.11
C GLU A 29 -4.27 -8.45 -1.02
N ASP A 30 -4.45 -9.28 -2.06
CA ASP A 30 -3.70 -9.18 -3.30
C ASP A 30 -4.43 -8.24 -4.27
N VAL A 31 -4.10 -6.94 -4.18
CA VAL A 31 -4.65 -5.89 -5.04
C VAL A 31 -4.22 -6.08 -6.50
N ALA A 32 -3.09 -6.73 -6.77
CA ALA A 32 -2.67 -6.99 -8.15
C ALA A 32 -3.60 -8.01 -8.79
N ALA A 33 -4.02 -9.04 -8.04
CA ALA A 33 -5.00 -10.03 -8.47
C ALA A 33 -6.38 -9.41 -8.77
N SER A 34 -6.83 -8.43 -7.97
CA SER A 34 -8.11 -7.73 -8.22
C SER A 34 -8.05 -6.74 -9.40
N HIS A 35 -6.85 -6.42 -9.89
CA HIS A 35 -6.62 -5.52 -11.02
C HIS A 35 -6.21 -6.25 -12.31
N VAL A 36 -6.39 -7.57 -12.42
CA VAL A 36 -5.95 -8.31 -13.62
C VAL A 36 -6.86 -8.05 -14.83
N GLN A 37 -8.17 -7.80 -14.64
CA GLN A 37 -9.13 -7.55 -15.72
C GLN A 37 -10.35 -6.72 -15.25
N PRO A 38 -11.03 -5.99 -16.15
CA PRO A 38 -10.66 -5.78 -17.56
C PRO A 38 -9.52 -4.76 -17.70
N LEU A 39 -8.68 -4.94 -18.73
CA LEU A 39 -7.67 -3.96 -19.11
C LEU A 39 -8.33 -2.60 -19.43
N PRO A 40 -7.64 -1.47 -19.16
CA PRO A 40 -8.05 -0.19 -19.70
C PRO A 40 -8.16 -0.25 -21.23
N ALA A 41 -9.11 0.48 -21.82
CA ALA A 41 -9.21 0.61 -23.27
C ALA A 41 -7.93 1.27 -23.84
N PRO A 42 -7.54 0.99 -25.10
CA PRO A 42 -6.36 1.60 -25.70
C PRO A 42 -6.38 3.14 -25.72
N ASP A 43 -7.57 3.75 -25.80
CA ASP A 43 -7.81 5.20 -25.78
C ASP A 43 -8.18 5.74 -24.39
N ALA A 44 -8.06 4.90 -23.35
CA ALA A 44 -8.32 5.30 -21.98
C ALA A 44 -7.36 6.42 -21.53
N PRO A 45 -7.80 7.37 -20.71
CA PRO A 45 -6.92 8.35 -20.10
C PRO A 45 -5.75 7.71 -19.34
N ASN A 46 -4.56 8.30 -19.44
CA ASN A 46 -3.31 7.79 -18.85
C ASN A 46 -3.44 7.34 -17.39
N TYR A 47 -4.24 8.02 -16.57
CA TYR A 47 -4.41 7.69 -15.16
C TYR A 47 -5.04 6.30 -14.93
N LEU A 48 -5.84 5.79 -15.87
CA LEU A 48 -6.40 4.44 -15.79
C LEU A 48 -5.32 3.38 -16.03
N TRP A 49 -4.44 3.61 -17.00
CA TRP A 49 -3.25 2.80 -17.25
C TRP A 49 -2.27 2.84 -16.09
N TRP A 50 -1.95 4.04 -15.56
CA TRP A 50 -1.09 4.16 -14.39
C TRP A 50 -1.67 3.47 -13.16
N ARG A 51 -2.99 3.57 -12.91
CA ARG A 51 -3.64 2.87 -11.80
C ARG A 51 -3.52 1.34 -11.95
N TYR A 52 -3.80 0.82 -13.14
CA TYR A 52 -3.68 -0.60 -13.44
C TYR A 52 -2.22 -1.08 -13.25
N ASN A 53 -1.26 -0.39 -13.87
CA ASN A 53 0.15 -0.75 -13.84
C ASN A 53 0.75 -0.61 -12.44
N LEU A 54 0.32 0.36 -11.64
CA LEU A 54 0.85 0.57 -10.29
C LEU A 54 0.52 -0.60 -9.35
N ALA A 55 -0.66 -1.20 -9.50
CA ALA A 55 -1.04 -2.39 -8.74
C ALA A 55 -0.12 -3.58 -9.09
N GLN A 56 0.14 -3.80 -10.39
CA GLN A 56 1.04 -4.86 -10.86
C GLN A 56 2.50 -4.61 -10.43
N TYR A 57 2.95 -3.36 -10.53
CA TYR A 57 4.29 -2.92 -10.17
C TYR A 57 4.62 -3.14 -8.69
N LEU A 58 3.71 -2.74 -7.80
CA LEU A 58 3.90 -2.88 -6.35
C LEU A 58 3.58 -4.29 -5.83
N GLY A 59 3.14 -5.20 -6.70
CA GLY A 59 2.72 -6.54 -6.34
C GLY A 59 1.45 -6.59 -5.48
N GLY A 60 0.77 -5.44 -5.31
CA GLY A 60 -0.58 -5.37 -4.76
C GLY A 60 -0.78 -5.77 -3.31
N ALA A 61 0.27 -5.97 -2.50
CA ALA A 61 0.08 -6.34 -1.10
C ALA A 61 -0.55 -5.18 -0.30
N TRP A 62 -1.87 -5.21 -0.10
CA TRP A 62 -2.57 -4.30 0.78
C TRP A 62 -2.89 -5.00 2.09
N TYR A 63 -2.38 -4.46 3.19
CA TYR A 63 -2.72 -4.94 4.52
C TYR A 63 -3.96 -4.19 4.99
N SER A 64 -5.09 -4.88 4.98
CA SER A 64 -6.42 -4.30 5.13
C SER A 64 -7.11 -4.74 6.42
N PHE A 65 -8.02 -3.90 6.90
CA PHE A 65 -9.08 -4.29 7.84
C PHE A 65 -10.37 -4.74 7.12
N LEU A 66 -10.34 -4.92 5.79
CA LEU A 66 -11.44 -5.48 5.00
C LEU A 66 -11.74 -6.94 5.40
N GLU A 67 -12.72 -7.59 4.78
CA GLU A 67 -13.32 -8.84 5.30
C GLU A 67 -12.31 -9.95 5.61
N GLU A 68 -11.24 -10.06 4.82
CA GLU A 68 -10.11 -11.00 4.99
C GLU A 68 -9.14 -10.62 6.14
N GLY A 69 -9.21 -9.37 6.60
CA GLY A 69 -8.51 -8.82 7.76
C GLY A 69 -9.40 -8.56 8.96
N LYS A 70 -10.64 -9.06 8.97
CA LYS A 70 -11.45 -9.09 10.19
C LYS A 70 -10.71 -9.93 11.23
N CYS A 71 -10.63 -9.41 12.45
CA CYS A 71 -10.19 -10.18 13.58
C CYS A 71 -10.97 -11.51 13.65
N PRO A 72 -10.32 -12.69 13.64
CA PRO A 72 -11.05 -13.94 13.64
C PRO A 72 -11.87 -14.06 14.93
N HIS A 73 -13.17 -14.31 14.79
CA HIS A 73 -14.12 -14.35 15.92
C HIS A 73 -13.91 -15.56 16.84
N THR A 74 -13.10 -16.56 16.46
CA THR A 74 -12.74 -17.71 17.32
C THR A 74 -11.34 -18.27 17.00
N PRO A 75 -10.66 -18.94 17.97
CA PRO A 75 -9.36 -19.60 17.74
C PRO A 75 -9.47 -20.78 16.76
N ALA A 76 -10.65 -21.41 16.67
CA ALA A 76 -10.91 -22.51 15.74
C ALA A 76 -10.97 -22.02 14.27
N ALA A 77 -11.45 -20.80 14.03
CA ALA A 77 -11.43 -20.18 12.70
C ALA A 77 -10.01 -19.74 12.27
N ALA A 78 -9.13 -19.44 13.22
CA ALA A 78 -7.73 -19.12 12.92
C ALA A 78 -6.88 -20.36 12.53
N ALA A 79 -7.28 -21.56 12.99
CA ALA A 79 -6.60 -22.82 12.69
C ALA A 79 -7.15 -23.53 11.44
N ALA A 80 -8.29 -23.09 10.89
CA ALA A 80 -8.97 -23.70 9.76
C ALA A 80 -9.21 -22.67 8.65
N ALA A 81 -8.16 -22.17 8.01
CA ALA A 81 -8.29 -21.57 6.68
C ALA A 81 -8.25 -22.72 5.65
N PRO A 82 -9.37 -22.97 4.96
CA PRO A 82 -9.54 -22.35 3.66
C PRO A 82 -10.78 -21.44 3.62
N LEU A 83 -10.63 -20.34 2.87
CA LEU A 83 -11.71 -19.38 2.55
C LEU A 83 -13.03 -20.08 2.22
N GLN A 84 -14.08 -19.81 3.00
CA GLN A 84 -15.43 -19.81 2.47
C GLN A 84 -16.20 -18.57 2.91
N LEU A 85 -16.58 -17.82 1.89
CA LEU A 85 -17.61 -16.79 1.84
C LEU A 85 -18.88 -17.26 2.58
N ALA A 86 -19.08 -16.81 3.81
CA ALA A 86 -20.36 -16.94 4.49
C ALA A 86 -21.19 -15.69 4.20
N ASN A 87 -21.78 -15.67 3.01
CA ASN A 87 -22.78 -14.69 2.60
C ASN A 87 -24.06 -15.00 3.38
N ASN A 88 -24.15 -14.60 4.64
CA ASN A 88 -25.44 -14.56 5.33
C ASN A 88 -25.47 -13.34 6.22
N SER A 89 -26.03 -12.28 5.63
CA SER A 89 -26.71 -11.20 6.33
C SER A 89 -27.70 -11.78 7.34
N SER A 90 -27.29 -11.91 8.60
CA SER A 90 -28.20 -11.86 9.73
C SER A 90 -27.77 -10.70 10.63
N ASN A 91 -28.32 -9.53 10.29
CA ASN A 91 -28.32 -8.35 11.12
C ASN A 91 -29.13 -8.63 12.41
N THR A 92 -28.48 -9.17 13.43
CA THR A 92 -28.99 -9.21 14.81
C THR A 92 -27.86 -8.83 15.76
N ASN A 93 -27.76 -7.53 16.04
CA ASN A 93 -26.87 -6.94 17.04
C ASN A 93 -26.92 -7.69 18.37
N THR A 94 -25.77 -8.14 18.90
CA THR A 94 -25.36 -8.03 20.31
C THR A 94 -23.93 -8.55 20.54
N GLY A 95 -22.93 -7.66 20.45
CA GLY A 95 -21.66 -7.79 21.19
C GLY A 95 -20.38 -8.24 20.47
N ASP A 96 -20.46 -8.92 19.33
CA ASP A 96 -19.28 -9.59 18.72
C ASP A 96 -18.36 -8.70 17.86
N SER A 97 -18.16 -7.43 18.20
CA SER A 97 -17.30 -6.54 17.41
C SER A 97 -15.83 -6.66 17.84
N CYS A 98 -15.08 -7.58 17.23
CA CYS A 98 -13.62 -7.58 17.32
C CYS A 98 -13.03 -6.59 16.31
N TYR A 99 -12.08 -5.77 16.73
CA TYR A 99 -11.40 -4.80 15.87
C TYR A 99 -9.90 -4.76 16.16
N TRP A 100 -9.11 -4.45 15.15
CA TRP A 100 -7.68 -4.22 15.32
C TRP A 100 -7.44 -2.87 15.98
N ARG A 101 -6.61 -2.89 17.01
CA ARG A 101 -6.10 -1.72 17.70
C ARG A 101 -4.60 -1.62 17.47
N VAL A 102 -4.13 -0.42 17.15
CA VAL A 102 -2.70 -0.11 17.17
C VAL A 102 -2.24 -0.05 18.63
N VAL A 103 -1.33 -0.95 19.02
CA VAL A 103 -0.76 -1.05 20.36
C VAL A 103 0.43 -0.11 20.52
N ASP A 104 1.22 0.03 19.46
CA ASP A 104 2.41 0.88 19.47
C ASP A 104 2.59 1.56 18.11
N VAL A 105 2.78 2.88 18.16
CA VAL A 105 3.17 3.70 17.01
C VAL A 105 4.55 4.24 17.29
N ARG A 106 5.57 3.60 16.71
CA ARG A 106 6.96 4.00 16.93
C ARG A 106 7.28 5.41 16.44
N LYS A 107 6.66 5.81 15.34
CA LYS A 107 6.85 7.14 14.75
C LYS A 107 5.69 7.52 13.84
N ARG A 108 5.28 8.79 13.92
CA ARG A 108 4.35 9.43 12.98
C ARG A 108 5.11 10.53 12.26
N VAL A 109 4.85 10.68 10.97
CA VAL A 109 5.53 11.68 10.13
C VAL A 109 4.50 12.37 9.26
N ARG A 110 4.76 13.62 8.88
CA ARG A 110 3.87 14.33 7.95
C ARG A 110 4.01 13.78 6.55
N LYS A 111 2.88 13.64 5.85
CA LYS A 111 2.82 13.20 4.46
C LYS A 111 3.75 13.99 3.54
N ASN A 112 3.77 15.32 3.66
CA ASN A 112 4.59 16.17 2.79
C ASN A 112 6.10 15.88 2.89
N CYS A 113 6.59 15.44 4.05
CA CYS A 113 7.99 15.03 4.20
C CYS A 113 8.25 13.69 3.53
N THR A 114 7.37 12.70 3.75
CA THR A 114 7.45 11.40 3.08
C THR A 114 7.38 11.55 1.55
N ASP A 115 6.45 12.39 1.07
CA ASP A 115 6.32 12.74 -0.34
C ASP A 115 7.63 13.32 -0.88
N ALA A 116 8.25 14.28 -0.17
CA ALA A 116 9.48 14.92 -0.62
C ALA A 116 10.64 13.92 -0.75
N ILE A 117 10.80 13.00 0.22
CA ILE A 117 11.85 11.97 0.19
C ILE A 117 11.63 11.00 -0.98
N ILE A 118 10.40 10.51 -1.17
CA ILE A 118 10.05 9.61 -2.27
C ILE A 118 10.24 10.31 -3.62
N GLN A 119 9.74 11.53 -3.76
CA GLN A 119 9.86 12.32 -4.99
C GLN A 119 11.33 12.58 -5.34
N ALA A 120 12.17 12.92 -4.35
CA ALA A 120 13.59 13.13 -4.58
C ALA A 120 14.29 11.83 -5.04
N ALA A 121 13.96 10.69 -4.43
CA ALA A 121 14.50 9.40 -4.85
C ALA A 121 14.14 9.08 -6.30
N VAL A 122 12.87 9.24 -6.69
CA VAL A 122 12.42 8.97 -8.07
C VAL A 122 13.05 9.96 -9.06
N GLN A 123 13.08 11.26 -8.73
CA GLN A 123 13.69 12.28 -9.59
C GLN A 123 15.18 12.03 -9.85
N SER A 124 15.89 11.43 -8.90
CA SER A 124 17.31 11.12 -9.04
C SER A 124 17.62 10.07 -10.11
N VAL A 125 16.63 9.24 -10.49
CA VAL A 125 16.80 8.17 -11.49
C VAL A 125 16.79 8.74 -12.91
N HIS A 126 15.88 9.68 -13.19
CA HIS A 126 15.73 10.30 -14.52
C HIS A 126 15.64 11.82 -14.42
N PRO A 127 16.69 12.50 -13.92
CA PRO A 127 16.68 13.95 -13.71
C PRO A 127 16.37 14.72 -15.01
N ASP A 128 16.76 14.17 -16.16
CA ASP A 128 16.52 14.77 -17.47
C ASP A 128 15.03 14.91 -17.82
N CYS A 129 14.19 13.92 -17.46
CA CYS A 129 12.74 13.99 -17.72
C CYS A 129 12.12 15.13 -16.92
N PHE A 130 12.40 15.16 -15.61
CA PHE A 130 11.86 16.18 -14.72
C PHE A 130 12.39 17.58 -15.04
N GLY A 131 13.67 17.68 -15.41
CA GLY A 131 14.31 18.93 -15.83
C GLY A 131 13.76 19.50 -17.15
N ALA A 132 13.28 18.65 -18.04
CA ALA A 132 12.67 19.06 -19.30
C ALA A 132 11.24 19.63 -19.14
N CYS A 133 10.58 19.41 -17.99
CA CYS A 133 9.27 19.96 -17.72
C CYS A 133 9.32 21.50 -17.59
N LYS A 134 8.30 22.20 -18.12
CA LYS A 134 8.16 23.67 -17.95
C LYS A 134 8.13 24.10 -16.48
N GLN A 135 7.63 23.23 -15.60
CA GLN A 135 7.55 23.45 -14.16
C GLN A 135 8.11 22.22 -13.42
N PRO A 136 9.45 22.05 -13.34
CA PRO A 136 10.08 20.84 -12.79
C PRO A 136 9.72 20.51 -11.34
N ARG A 137 9.25 21.50 -10.58
CA ARG A 137 8.85 21.35 -9.18
C ARG A 137 7.33 21.22 -8.99
N ASN A 138 6.54 21.36 -10.04
CA ASN A 138 5.09 21.26 -9.95
C ASN A 138 4.66 19.80 -10.05
N VAL A 139 4.56 19.13 -8.91
CA VAL A 139 4.20 17.71 -8.78
C VAL A 139 2.77 17.37 -9.22
N THR A 140 1.94 18.38 -9.46
CA THR A 140 0.59 18.21 -10.00
C THR A 140 0.50 18.48 -11.50
N SER A 141 1.62 18.84 -12.15
CA SER A 141 1.63 19.10 -13.59
C SER A 141 1.60 17.77 -14.38
N PRO A 142 0.93 17.73 -15.55
CA PRO A 142 0.90 16.52 -16.38
C PRO A 142 2.30 16.00 -16.73
N CYS A 143 3.23 16.89 -17.09
CA CYS A 143 4.61 16.53 -17.41
C CYS A 143 5.32 15.84 -16.24
N TRP A 144 5.21 16.41 -15.03
CA TRP A 144 5.86 15.84 -13.86
C TRP A 144 5.27 14.47 -13.51
N ILE A 145 3.94 14.35 -13.55
CA ILE A 145 3.22 13.10 -13.26
C ILE A 145 3.61 12.01 -14.27
N GLU A 146 3.68 12.36 -15.54
CA GLU A 146 4.11 11.44 -16.60
C GLU A 146 5.56 10.98 -16.40
N CYS A 147 6.49 11.89 -16.09
CA CYS A 147 7.86 11.53 -15.74
C CYS A 147 7.92 10.62 -14.51
N PHE A 148 7.11 10.88 -13.49
CA PHE A 148 7.07 10.07 -12.28
C PHE A 148 6.65 8.63 -12.58
N PHE A 149 5.50 8.43 -13.22
CA PHE A 149 5.02 7.08 -13.53
C PHE A 149 5.89 6.37 -14.58
N SER A 150 6.41 7.10 -15.55
CA SER A 150 7.31 6.53 -16.57
C SER A 150 8.65 6.08 -15.97
N THR A 151 9.14 6.80 -14.96
CA THR A 151 10.35 6.40 -14.21
C THR A 151 10.10 5.13 -13.40
N LEU A 152 8.94 5.01 -12.78
CA LEU A 152 8.62 3.84 -11.95
C LEU A 152 8.33 2.59 -12.77
N MET A 153 7.50 2.71 -13.81
CA MET A 153 6.86 1.56 -14.48
C MET A 153 7.22 1.46 -15.97
N GLY A 154 8.14 2.30 -16.46
CA GLY A 154 8.56 2.33 -17.87
C GLY A 154 7.81 3.37 -18.71
N LYS A 155 8.42 3.79 -19.82
CA LYS A 155 7.94 4.88 -20.70
C LYS A 155 6.55 4.64 -21.30
N THR A 156 6.15 3.38 -21.47
CA THR A 156 4.85 3.02 -22.05
C THR A 156 3.76 2.80 -21.01
N SER A 157 4.05 3.05 -19.73
CA SER A 157 3.12 2.83 -18.60
C SER A 157 1.79 3.59 -18.67
N ALA A 158 1.68 4.58 -19.57
CA ALA A 158 0.46 5.36 -19.81
C ALA A 158 -0.51 4.72 -20.82
N HIS A 159 -0.11 3.67 -21.55
CA HIS A 159 -0.91 3.08 -22.63
C HIS A 159 -0.68 1.57 -22.85
N GLU A 160 0.31 0.97 -22.19
CA GLU A 160 0.61 -0.46 -22.29
C GLU A 160 0.56 -1.15 -20.93
N VAL A 161 0.43 -2.47 -20.96
CA VAL A 161 0.52 -3.33 -19.79
C VAL A 161 1.94 -3.27 -19.21
N TYR A 162 2.02 -3.24 -17.88
CA TYR A 162 3.26 -3.24 -17.11
C TYR A 162 4.23 -4.34 -17.57
N ASP A 163 5.45 -3.92 -17.90
CA ASP A 163 6.59 -4.80 -18.19
C ASP A 163 7.68 -4.59 -17.12
N PRO A 164 7.94 -5.58 -16.25
CA PRO A 164 8.94 -5.47 -15.20
C PRO A 164 10.38 -5.27 -15.74
N SER A 165 10.65 -5.60 -17.00
CA SER A 165 11.97 -5.40 -17.61
C SER A 165 12.30 -3.94 -17.88
N HIS A 166 11.27 -3.08 -17.96
CA HIS A 166 11.40 -1.64 -18.18
C HIS A 166 11.13 -0.80 -16.92
N ALA A 167 10.81 -1.45 -15.80
CA ALA A 167 10.42 -0.81 -14.56
C ALA A 167 11.60 -0.62 -13.60
N LEU A 168 11.51 0.40 -12.76
CA LEU A 168 12.47 0.64 -11.70
C LEU A 168 12.27 -0.38 -10.58
N ASN A 169 13.35 -1.01 -10.09
CA ASN A 169 13.25 -1.93 -8.96
C ASN A 169 12.60 -1.26 -7.73
N THR A 170 11.57 -1.90 -7.17
CA THR A 170 10.77 -1.39 -6.03
C THR A 170 11.60 -1.14 -4.77
N THR A 171 12.81 -1.69 -4.68
CA THR A 171 13.76 -1.45 -3.58
C THR A 171 14.04 0.03 -3.38
N LEU A 172 14.10 0.85 -4.44
CA LEU A 172 14.31 2.30 -4.30
C LEU A 172 13.14 2.96 -3.56
N LEU A 173 11.91 2.67 -3.99
CA LEU A 173 10.71 3.22 -3.36
C LEU A 173 10.55 2.73 -1.93
N HIS A 174 10.78 1.44 -1.69
CA HIS A 174 10.73 0.86 -0.36
C HIS A 174 11.78 1.50 0.55
N GLY A 175 13.01 1.69 0.05
CA GLY A 175 14.08 2.39 0.75
C GLY A 175 13.71 3.84 1.08
N ALA A 176 13.20 4.61 0.12
CA ALA A 176 12.77 6.00 0.33
C ALA A 176 11.59 6.11 1.33
N PHE A 177 10.65 5.16 1.27
CA PHE A 177 9.57 5.08 2.24
C PHE A 177 10.11 4.80 3.65
N LEU A 178 10.95 3.77 3.83
CA LEU A 178 11.54 3.45 5.14
C LEU A 178 12.43 4.58 5.66
N GLN A 179 13.18 5.23 4.78
CA GLN A 179 14.01 6.40 5.07
C GLN A 179 13.19 7.53 5.71
N SER A 180 11.93 7.70 5.29
CA SER A 180 11.04 8.69 5.90
C SER A 180 10.81 8.45 7.40
N PHE A 181 10.97 7.22 7.88
CA PHE A 181 10.81 6.84 9.29
C PHE A 181 12.12 6.72 10.06
N ALA A 182 13.28 6.86 9.40
CA ALA A 182 14.58 6.96 10.08
C ALA A 182 14.63 8.21 10.98
N ASP A 183 15.58 8.30 11.89
CA ASP A 183 15.73 9.49 12.73
C ASP A 183 16.07 10.74 11.91
N PRO A 184 15.68 11.96 12.35
CA PRO A 184 15.98 13.18 11.61
C PRO A 184 17.48 13.40 11.36
N GLU A 185 18.33 12.96 12.30
CA GLU A 185 19.80 12.97 12.17
C GLU A 185 20.30 12.13 10.99
N HIS A 186 19.53 11.10 10.63
CA HIS A 186 19.80 10.22 9.50
C HIS A 186 18.97 10.59 8.27
N GLN A 187 18.53 11.85 8.12
CA GLN A 187 17.72 12.37 7.00
C GLN A 187 16.29 11.80 6.93
N GLY A 188 15.75 11.29 8.04
CA GLY A 188 14.34 10.91 8.11
C GLY A 188 13.43 12.09 8.45
N CYS A 189 12.12 11.86 8.42
CA CYS A 189 11.15 12.90 8.70
C CYS A 189 11.07 13.24 10.19
N PRO A 190 10.81 14.51 10.57
CA PRO A 190 10.52 14.87 11.95
C PRO A 190 9.24 14.17 12.46
N PRO A 191 9.21 13.76 13.74
CA PRO A 191 8.00 13.20 14.33
C PRO A 191 6.90 14.25 14.47
N VAL A 192 5.64 13.81 14.49
CA VAL A 192 4.44 14.63 14.77
C VAL A 192 3.52 14.02 15.80
#